data_AF-A0A2X3JC77-F1
#
_entry.id   AF-A0A2X3JC77-F1
#
_cell.length_a   1.000
_cell.length_b   1.000
_cell.length_c   1.000
_cell.angle_alpha   90.00
_cell.angle_beta   90.00
_cell.angle_gamma   90.00
#
_symmetry.space_group_name_H-M   'P 1'
#
loop_
_entity.id
_entity.type
_entity.pdbx_description
1 polymer ?
#
loop_
_entity_poly.entity_id
_entity_poly.type
_entity_poly.pdbx_seq_one_letter_code
_entity_poly.pdbx_strand_id
1 'polypeptide(L)' 'MQAHRYDLQYQLYTLALHRYLRHRIADYDYERHFGGVIYLFLRGVDKEHPQQGIYTTRPNAGLIDLMDEMFAGMTLEEA' A
#
# COMPACT_ATOMS: atom_id res chain seq x y z
N MET A 1 2.69 -4.04 14.30
CA MET A 1 1.88 -3.57 13.15
C MET A 1 0.39 -3.48 13.48
N GLN A 2 -0.28 -4.58 13.85
CA GLN A 2 -1.74 -4.56 14.11
C GLN A 2 -2.19 -3.70 15.30
N ALA A 3 -1.36 -3.56 16.35
CA ALA A 3 -1.72 -2.81 17.56
C ALA A 3 -2.06 -1.33 17.33
N HIS A 4 -1.58 -0.73 16.23
CA HIS A 4 -1.85 0.66 15.87
C HIS A 4 -2.58 0.81 14.52
N ARG A 5 -3.14 -0.28 13.98
CA ARG A 5 -3.85 -0.28 12.70
C ARG A 5 -3.03 0.29 11.52
N TYR A 6 -1.71 0.11 11.58
CA TYR A 6 -0.81 0.51 10.49
C TYR A 6 -1.10 -0.23 9.18
N ASP A 7 -1.77 -1.38 9.28
CA ASP A 7 -2.34 -2.12 8.16
C ASP A 7 -3.32 -1.29 7.34
N LEU A 8 -4.29 -0.66 7.99
CA LEU A 8 -5.23 0.23 7.32
C LEU A 8 -4.52 1.46 6.73
N GLN A 9 -3.54 2.00 7.44
CA GLN A 9 -2.81 3.18 6.98
C GLN A 9 -2.10 2.90 5.65
N TYR A 10 -1.34 1.80 5.56
CA TYR A 10 -0.59 1.51 4.34
C TYR A 10 -1.52 1.18 3.17
N GLN A 11 -2.68 0.56 3.43
CA GLN A 11 -3.67 0.26 2.39
C GLN A 11 -4.25 1.54 1.79
N LEU A 12 -4.66 2.48 2.64
CA LEU A 12 -5.19 3.78 2.20
C LEU A 12 -4.14 4.62 1.46
N TYR A 13 -2.90 4.64 1.95
CA TYR A 13 -1.80 5.35 1.29
C TYR A 13 -1.44 4.72 -0.06
N THR A 14 -1.48 3.38 -0.14
CA THR A 14 -1.26 2.67 -1.40
C THR A 14 -2.38 2.98 -2.39
N LEU A 15 -3.65 2.98 -1.97
CA LEU A 15 -4.77 3.38 -2.83
C LEU A 15 -4.61 4.82 -3.35
N ALA A 16 -4.28 5.76 -2.47
CA ALA A 16 -4.06 7.16 -2.85
C ALA A 16 -2.93 7.30 -3.88
N LEU A 17 -1.80 6.64 -3.64
CA LEU A 17 -0.65 6.65 -4.54
C LEU A 17 -0.97 5.93 -5.85
N HIS A 18 -1.67 4.80 -5.81
CA HIS A 18 -2.11 4.05 -6.98
C HIS A 18 -3.00 4.90 -7.90
N ARG A 19 -4.00 5.60 -7.36
CA ARG A 19 -4.84 6.57 -8.10
C ARG A 19 -4.00 7.72 -8.68
N TYR A 20 -3.08 8.26 -7.89
CA TYR A 20 -2.22 9.36 -8.31
C TYR A 20 -1.30 8.97 -9.47
N LEU A 21 -0.63 7.81 -9.39
CA LEU A 21 0.27 7.32 -10.43
C LEU A 21 -0.49 6.99 -11.71
N ARG A 22 -1.66 6.35 -11.60
CA ARG A 22 -2.56 6.09 -12.73
C ARG A 22 -2.99 7.35 -13.47
N HIS A 23 -3.15 8.47 -12.76
CA HIS A 23 -3.47 9.75 -13.39
C HIS A 23 -2.26 10.42 -14.07
N ARG A 24 -1.03 10.13 -13.59
CA ARG A 24 0.20 10.82 -14.04
C ARG A 24 1.01 10.04 -15.07
N ILE A 25 0.94 8.72 -15.06
CA ILE A 25 1.74 7.83 -15.91
C ILE A 25 0.80 7.23 -16.95
N ALA A 26 1.09 7.48 -18.23
CA ALA A 26 0.43 6.78 -19.33
C ALA A 26 0.76 5.29 -19.27
N ASP A 27 -0.22 4.43 -19.53
CA ASP A 27 -0.07 2.96 -19.45
C ASP A 27 0.42 2.46 -18.07
N TYR A 28 -0.03 3.13 -17.00
CA TYR A 28 0.28 2.73 -15.64
C TYR A 28 -0.24 1.31 -15.33
N ASP A 29 0.67 0.51 -14.79
CA ASP A 29 0.45 -0.86 -14.32
C ASP A 29 0.97 -0.97 -12.88
N TYR A 30 0.11 -1.38 -11.94
CA TYR A 30 0.49 -1.47 -10.52
C TYR A 30 1.62 -2.47 -10.29
N GLU A 31 1.61 -3.60 -10.99
CA GLU A 31 2.60 -4.66 -10.80
C GLU A 31 4.01 -4.24 -11.26
N ARG A 32 4.10 -3.37 -12.26
CA ARG A 32 5.36 -2.87 -12.82
C ARG A 32 5.85 -1.60 -12.14
N HIS A 33 4.94 -0.69 -11.78
CA HIS A 33 5.30 0.66 -11.33
C HIS A 33 5.23 0.84 -9.82
N PHE A 34 4.54 -0.04 -9.09
CA PHE A 34 4.44 0.07 -7.63
C PHE A 34 5.37 -0.92 -6.92
N GLY A 35 6.36 -0.36 -6.20
CA GLY A 35 7.42 -1.09 -5.52
C GLY A 35 7.12 -1.54 -4.09
N GLY A 36 5.97 -1.17 -3.52
CA GLY A 36 5.60 -1.50 -2.14
C GLY A 36 5.73 -0.33 -1.16
N VAL A 37 5.65 -0.67 0.12
CA VAL A 37 5.61 0.25 1.26
C VAL A 37 6.72 -0.10 2.24
N ILE A 38 7.40 0.93 2.75
CA ILE A 38 8.46 0.81 3.75
C ILE A 38 8.08 1.63 4.99
N TYR A 39 8.06 0.99 6.15
CA TYR A 39 7.92 1.62 7.46
C TYR A 39 9.24 1.57 8.21
N LEU A 40 9.73 2.74 8.59
CA LEU A 40 10.95 2.91 9.37
C LEU A 40 10.60 3.22 10.83
N PHE A 41 10.87 2.26 11.71
CA PHE A 41 10.82 2.41 13.16
C PHE A 41 12.15 2.97 13.66
N LEU A 42 12.27 4.30 13.62
CA LEU A 42 13.52 5.05 13.83
C LEU A 42 14.32 4.64 15.08
N ARG A 43 13.64 4.22 16.16
CA ARG A 43 14.29 3.80 17.41
C ARG A 43 15.00 2.43 17.31
N GLY A 44 14.66 1.63 16.32
CA GLY A 44 15.21 0.29 16.11
C GLY A 44 16.17 0.18 14.94
N VAL A 45 16.48 1.29 14.26
CA VAL A 45 17.42 1.31 13.12
C VAL A 45 18.84 1.42 13.67
N ASP A 46 19.61 0.35 13.46
CA ASP A 46 21.00 0.26 13.89
C ASP A 46 21.91 -0.16 12.71
N LYS A 47 23.16 0.30 12.70
CA LYS A 47 24.11 0.01 11.60
C LYS A 47 24.57 -1.45 11.59
N GLU A 48 24.63 -2.09 12.75
CA GLU A 48 25.05 -3.49 12.89
C GLU A 48 23.90 -4.45 12.58
N HIS A 49 22.64 -3.98 12.66
CA HIS A 49 21.43 -4.78 12.44
C HIS A 49 20.53 -4.15 11.36
N PRO A 50 20.91 -4.23 10.06
CA PRO A 50 20.25 -3.49 8.98
C PRO A 50 18.79 -3.87 8.71
N GLN A 51 18.31 -5.03 9.19
CA GLN A 51 16.90 -5.43 9.09
C GLN A 51 16.08 -5.05 10.33
N GLN A 52 16.72 -4.56 11.39
CA GLN A 52 16.04 -4.14 12.60
C GLN A 52 15.47 -2.73 12.40
N GLY A 53 14.21 -2.54 12.81
CA GLY A 53 13.52 -1.27 12.66
C GLY A 53 13.00 -0.96 11.25
N ILE A 54 13.15 -1.85 10.27
CA ILE A 54 12.58 -1.68 8.92
C ILE A 54 11.50 -2.74 8.70
N TYR A 55 10.31 -2.30 8.31
CA TYR A 55 9.24 -3.17 7.87
C TYR A 55 8.89 -2.86 6.43
N THR A 56 8.80 -3.88 5.58
CA THR A 56 8.41 -3.76 4.19
C THR A 56 7.17 -4.59 3.91
N THR A 57 6.27 -4.07 3.08
CA THR A 57 5.09 -4.81 2.63
C THR A 57 4.69 -4.35 1.24
N ARG A 58 4.06 -5.23 0.47
CA ARG A 58 3.46 -4.89 -0.81
C ARG A 58 1.99 -5.29 -0.78
N PRO A 59 1.06 -4.34 -0.73
CA PRO A 59 -0.37 -4.66 -0.78
C PRO A 59 -0.71 -5.40 -2.07
N ASN A 60 -1.61 -6.38 -1.95
CA ASN A 60 -2.11 -7.15 -3.08
C ASN A 60 -2.86 -6.21 -4.04
N ALA A 61 -2.56 -6.30 -5.34
CA ALA A 61 -3.20 -5.48 -6.37
C ALA A 61 -4.73 -5.59 -6.33
N GLY A 62 -5.27 -6.81 -6.29
CA GLY A 62 -6.71 -7.06 -6.23
C GLY A 62 -7.39 -6.46 -5.01
N LEU A 63 -6.71 -6.38 -3.85
CA LEU A 63 -7.23 -5.65 -2.70
C LEU A 63 -7.36 -4.15 -2.99
N ILE A 64 -6.34 -3.56 -3.62
CA ILE A 64 -6.33 -2.13 -3.96
C ILE A 64 -7.40 -1.82 -5.02
N ASP A 65 -7.59 -2.70 -5.99
CA ASP A 65 -8.63 -2.57 -7.02
C ASP A 65 -10.04 -2.63 -6.40
N LEU A 66 -10.31 -3.61 -5.53
CA LEU A 66 -11.59 -3.70 -4.81
C LEU A 66 -11.84 -2.46 -3.93
N MET A 67 -10.80 -1.95 -3.26
CA MET A 67 -10.92 -0.71 -2.49
C MET A 67 -11.20 0.50 -3.41
N ASP A 68 -10.58 0.54 -4.60
CA ASP A 68 -10.80 1.59 -5.59
C ASP A 68 -12.26 1.64 -6.04
N GLU A 69 -12.83 0.48 -6.38
CA GLU A 69 -14.23 0.30 -6.77
C GLU A 69 -15.19 0.66 -5.64
N MET A 70 -14.91 0.20 -4.41
CA MET A 70 -15.72 0.52 -3.24
C MET A 70 -15.79 2.03 -2.98
N PHE A 71 -14.68 2.75 -3.16
CA PHE A 71 -14.63 4.21 -3.03
C PHE A 71 -15.30 4.94 -4.21
N ALA A 72 -15.46 4.28 -5.35
CA ALA A 72 -16.21 4.80 -6.49
C ALA A 72 -17.73 4.60 -6.35
N GLY A 73 -18.18 3.94 -5.27
CA GLY A 73 -19.60 3.66 -5.03
C GLY A 73 -20.12 2.42 -5.76
N MET A 74 -19.23 1.59 -6.31
CA MET A 74 -19.60 0.28 -6.84
C MET A 74 -19.92 -0.63 -5.66
N THR A 75 -21.18 -1.02 -5.52
CA THR A 75 -21.57 -2.03 -4.54
C THR A 75 -21.17 -3.40 -5.05
N LEU A 76 -20.45 -4.17 -4.24
CA LEU A 76 -20.36 -5.62 -4.43
C LEU A 76 -21.79 -6.17 -4.32
N GLU A 77 -22.45 -6.42 -5.45
CA GLU A 77 -23.64 -7.27 -5.45
C GLU A 77 -23.16 -8.65 -5.00
N GLU A 78 -23.63 -9.08 -3.82
CA GLU A 78 -23.36 -10.40 -3.28
C GLU A 78 -23.89 -11.45 -4.28
N ALA A 79 -22.97 -12.17 -4.93
CA ALA A 79 -23.27 -13.30 -5.81
C ALA A 79 -23.58 -14.57 -5.02
#